data_AF-A0A0R3WU24-F1
#
_entry.id   AF-A0A0R3WU24-F1
#
_cell.length_a   1.000
_cell.length_b   1.000
_cell.length_c   1.000
_cell.angle_alpha   90.00
_cell.angle_beta   90.00
_cell.angle_gamma   90.00
#
_symmetry.space_group_name_H-M   'P 1'
#
loop_
_entity.id
_entity.type
_entity.pdbx_description
1 polymer ?
#
loop_
_entity_poly.entity_id
_entity_poly.type
_entity_poly.pdbx_seq_one_letter_code
_entity_poly.pdbx_strand_id
1 'polypeptide(L)'
;MCDALKIRKPLVIDFSRLALQSTILSKRKLTWFVEQGLVSGWDDPRMPTVRGILRHGLTPEGLRQFILAQGSSKSTGTMEWDKIWAFNKKVIDPVAPRYTALSLSRGGVVPVRVKGQKTDETKQVTVLSSL
;
A
#
# COMPACT_ATOMS: atom_id res chain seq x y z
N MET A 1 -31.73 5.30 -26.20
CA MET A 1 -31.19 6.63 -26.60
C MET A 1 -30.51 6.60 -27.96
N CYS A 2 -29.44 5.79 -28.16
CA CYS A 2 -28.73 5.76 -29.46
C CYS A 2 -29.62 5.37 -30.65
N ASP A 3 -30.49 4.37 -30.48
CA ASP A 3 -31.47 3.96 -31.50
C ASP A 3 -32.46 5.07 -31.87
N ALA A 4 -32.94 5.80 -30.85
CA ALA A 4 -33.89 6.89 -31.04
C ALA A 4 -33.26 8.10 -31.78
N LEU A 5 -31.96 8.33 -31.58
CA LEU A 5 -31.21 9.43 -32.19
C LEU A 5 -30.52 9.05 -33.51
N LYS A 6 -30.65 7.80 -33.98
CA LYS A 6 -29.98 7.26 -35.18
C LYS A 6 -28.44 7.47 -35.17
N ILE A 7 -27.83 7.44 -33.99
CA ILE A 7 -26.38 7.59 -33.80
C ILE A 7 -25.70 6.22 -33.63
N ARG A 8 -24.41 6.14 -33.97
CA ARG A 8 -23.60 4.93 -33.78
C ARG A 8 -23.63 4.48 -32.32
N LYS A 9 -23.91 3.19 -32.08
CA LYS A 9 -23.88 2.60 -30.75
C LYS A 9 -22.43 2.43 -30.27
N PRO A 10 -22.06 2.99 -29.09
CA PRO A 10 -20.78 2.67 -28.48
C PRO A 10 -20.78 1.22 -27.99
N LEU A 11 -19.62 0.57 -28.05
CA LEU A 11 -19.41 -0.73 -27.41
C LEU A 11 -19.23 -0.50 -25.90
N VAL A 12 -20.18 -0.95 -25.10
CA VAL A 12 -20.10 -0.90 -23.63
C VAL A 12 -19.66 -2.27 -23.15
N ILE A 13 -18.56 -2.32 -22.40
CA ILE A 13 -18.05 -3.54 -21.78
C ILE A 13 -18.08 -3.34 -20.28
N ASP A 14 -18.88 -4.15 -19.60
CA ASP A 14 -18.99 -4.13 -18.15
C ASP A 14 -18.08 -5.20 -17.53
N PHE A 15 -17.50 -4.85 -16.39
CA PHE A 15 -16.68 -5.72 -15.56
C PHE A 15 -17.04 -5.53 -14.09
N SER A 16 -16.71 -6.52 -13.27
CA SER A 16 -17.00 -6.49 -11.85
C SER A 16 -16.10 -5.50 -11.11
N ARG A 17 -16.64 -4.93 -10.03
CA ARG A 17 -15.89 -4.05 -9.15
C ARG A 17 -14.97 -4.88 -8.26
N LEU A 18 -13.76 -4.39 -8.01
CA LEU A 18 -12.87 -4.95 -7.01
C LEU A 18 -13.46 -4.73 -5.61
N ALA A 19 -13.64 -5.80 -4.87
CA ALA A 19 -13.98 -5.76 -3.45
C ALA A 19 -12.81 -6.33 -2.64
N LEU A 20 -12.50 -5.69 -1.51
CA LEU A 20 -11.41 -6.10 -0.63
C LEU A 20 -11.98 -6.52 0.72
N GLN A 21 -11.48 -7.63 1.26
CA GLN A 21 -11.87 -8.11 2.58
C GLN A 21 -11.45 -7.11 3.65
N SER A 22 -12.28 -6.97 4.69
CA SER A 22 -12.02 -6.11 5.85
C SER A 22 -11.72 -4.63 5.52
N THR A 23 -12.13 -4.16 4.35
CA THR A 23 -11.80 -2.83 3.85
C THR A 23 -13.07 -2.05 3.50
N ILE A 24 -13.15 -0.80 3.93
CA ILE A 24 -14.27 0.09 3.63
C ILE A 24 -13.88 1.00 2.45
N LEU A 25 -14.58 0.85 1.32
CA LEU A 25 -14.34 1.66 0.12
C LEU A 25 -15.35 2.80 -0.08
N SER A 26 -16.38 2.89 0.78
CA SER A 26 -17.41 3.91 0.65
C SER A 26 -16.87 5.30 1.00
N LYS A 27 -16.94 6.25 0.05
CA LYS A 27 -16.54 7.65 0.27
C LYS A 27 -17.18 8.26 1.51
N ARG A 28 -18.47 7.99 1.77
CA ARG A 28 -19.18 8.53 2.94
C ARG A 28 -18.53 8.09 4.26
N LYS A 29 -18.19 6.80 4.38
CA LYS A 29 -17.54 6.27 5.59
C LYS A 29 -16.10 6.74 5.73
N LEU A 30 -15.37 6.83 4.61
CA LEU A 30 -14.00 7.37 4.61
C LEU A 30 -13.96 8.85 4.99
N THR A 31 -14.91 9.64 4.52
CA THR A 31 -15.03 11.05 4.88
C THR A 31 -15.30 11.20 6.37
N TRP A 32 -16.19 10.35 6.92
CA TRP A 32 -16.44 10.31 8.36
C TRP A 32 -15.18 10.02 9.18
N PHE A 33 -14.31 9.08 8.76
CA PHE A 33 -13.03 8.83 9.47
C PHE A 33 -12.11 10.06 9.49
N VAL A 34 -12.06 10.80 8.39
CA VAL A 34 -11.26 12.03 8.28
C VAL A 34 -11.85 13.13 9.16
N GLU A 35 -13.17 13.32 9.12
CA GLU A 35 -13.89 14.31 9.94
C GLU A 35 -13.75 14.05 11.45
N GLN A 36 -13.74 12.78 11.86
CA GLN A 36 -13.54 12.40 13.27
C GLN A 36 -12.07 12.44 13.71
N GLY A 37 -11.13 12.75 12.82
CA GLY A 37 -9.70 12.79 13.15
C GLY A 37 -9.08 11.43 13.51
N LEU A 38 -9.72 10.31 13.13
CA LEU A 38 -9.21 8.96 13.37
C LEU A 38 -8.02 8.62 12.47
N VAL A 39 -7.87 9.37 11.38
CA VAL A 39 -6.77 9.28 10.42
C VAL A 39 -6.17 10.66 10.22
N SER A 40 -4.88 10.71 9.86
CA SER A 40 -4.19 11.98 9.61
C SER A 40 -4.70 12.73 8.37
N GLY A 41 -5.34 12.03 7.44
CA GLY A 41 -5.87 12.59 6.20
C GLY A 41 -6.23 11.51 5.18
N TRP A 42 -6.50 11.92 3.94
CA TRP A 42 -6.82 11.01 2.81
C TRP A 42 -5.64 10.17 2.34
N ASP A 43 -4.44 10.63 2.67
CA ASP A 43 -3.13 10.08 2.37
C ASP A 43 -2.56 9.27 3.55
N ASP A 44 -3.31 9.07 4.64
CA ASP A 44 -2.88 8.19 5.74
C ASP A 44 -2.63 6.75 5.23
N PRO A 45 -1.53 6.07 5.63
CA PRO A 45 -1.24 4.70 5.20
C PRO A 45 -2.34 3.67 5.51
N ARG A 46 -3.19 3.95 6.50
CA ARG A 46 -4.33 3.10 6.88
C ARG A 46 -5.54 3.27 5.95
N MET A 47 -5.55 4.31 5.13
CA MET A 47 -6.65 4.57 4.20
C MET A 47 -6.50 3.72 2.94
N PRO A 48 -7.58 3.06 2.47
CA PRO A 48 -7.57 2.24 1.26
C PRO A 48 -7.69 3.11 -0.01
N THR A 49 -6.97 4.24 -0.03
CA THR A 49 -6.87 5.15 -1.17
C THR A 49 -5.57 4.89 -1.90
N VAL A 50 -5.51 5.23 -3.20
CA VAL A 50 -4.26 5.10 -3.96
C VAL A 50 -3.13 5.88 -3.28
N ARG A 51 -3.40 7.09 -2.78
CA ARG A 51 -2.40 7.91 -2.05
C ARG A 51 -1.97 7.27 -0.73
N GLY A 52 -2.91 6.76 0.06
CA GLY A 52 -2.61 6.09 1.33
C GLY A 52 -1.75 4.84 1.13
N ILE A 53 -2.11 4.00 0.16
CA ILE A 53 -1.37 2.78 -0.15
C ILE A 53 0.03 3.08 -0.70
N LEU A 54 0.18 4.11 -1.53
CA LEU A 54 1.50 4.56 -2.00
C LEU A 54 2.35 5.09 -0.83
N ARG A 55 1.76 5.88 0.09
CA ARG A 55 2.45 6.36 1.31
C ARG A 55 2.83 5.22 2.25
N HIS A 56 2.07 4.13 2.26
CA HIS A 56 2.39 2.90 2.99
C HIS A 56 3.62 2.17 2.39
N GLY A 57 4.09 2.54 1.20
CA GLY A 57 5.25 1.92 0.54
C GLY A 57 4.87 0.91 -0.55
N LEU A 58 3.65 0.99 -1.09
CA LEU A 58 3.33 0.28 -2.32
C LEU A 58 4.00 0.97 -3.52
N THR A 59 4.69 0.18 -4.35
CA THR A 59 5.22 0.68 -5.62
C THR A 59 4.12 0.74 -6.69
N PRO A 60 4.14 1.74 -7.59
CA PRO A 60 3.21 1.80 -8.72
C PRO A 60 3.26 0.54 -9.60
N GLU A 61 4.45 -0.07 -9.72
CA GLU A 61 4.65 -1.28 -10.50
C GLU A 61 3.97 -2.50 -9.84
N GLY A 62 4.11 -2.66 -8.52
CA GLY A 62 3.40 -3.69 -7.76
C GLY A 62 1.87 -3.55 -7.87
N LEU A 63 1.36 -2.32 -7.87
CA LEU A 63 -0.07 -2.06 -8.07
C LEU A 63 -0.55 -2.49 -9.46
N ARG A 64 0.21 -2.18 -10.51
CA ARG A 64 -0.12 -2.59 -11.88
C ARG A 64 -0.14 -4.11 -12.01
N GLN A 65 0.88 -4.79 -11.49
CA GLN A 65 0.95 -6.25 -11.51
C GLN A 65 -0.24 -6.89 -10.79
N PHE A 66 -0.66 -6.32 -9.64
CA PHE A 66 -1.85 -6.77 -8.93
C PHE A 66 -3.13 -6.61 -9.78
N ILE A 67 -3.33 -5.46 -10.44
CA ILE A 67 -4.51 -5.22 -11.29
C ILE A 67 -4.52 -6.15 -12.50
N LEU A 68 -3.36 -6.37 -13.13
CA LEU A 68 -3.22 -7.30 -14.26
C LEU A 68 -3.52 -8.75 -13.83
N ALA A 69 -3.06 -9.15 -12.64
CA ALA A 69 -3.32 -10.49 -12.10
C ALA A 69 -4.79 -10.69 -11.71
N GLN A 70 -5.47 -9.65 -11.22
CA GLN A 70 -6.91 -9.69 -10.94
C GLN A 70 -7.71 -9.92 -12.23
N GLY A 71 -7.29 -9.27 -13.32
CA GLY A 71 -7.92 -9.38 -14.62
C GLY A 71 -9.35 -8.81 -14.67
N SER A 72 -9.93 -8.84 -15.86
CA SER A 72 -11.34 -8.48 -16.06
C SER A 72 -12.22 -9.71 -15.86
N SER A 73 -13.11 -9.67 -14.87
CA SER A 73 -14.08 -10.72 -14.60
C SER A 73 -15.48 -10.13 -14.57
N LYS A 74 -16.50 -10.95 -14.88
CA LYS A 74 -17.90 -10.58 -14.70
C LYS A 74 -18.42 -10.94 -13.30
N SER A 75 -17.72 -11.84 -12.60
CA SER A 75 -18.07 -12.22 -11.23
C SER A 75 -17.44 -11.28 -10.22
N THR A 76 -18.19 -10.92 -9.17
CA THR A 76 -17.66 -10.10 -8.07
C THR A 76 -16.87 -11.01 -7.13
N GLY A 77 -15.55 -10.90 -7.19
CA GLY A 77 -14.63 -11.59 -6.28
C GLY A 77 -14.18 -10.67 -5.16
N THR A 78 -14.25 -11.15 -3.92
CA THR A 78 -13.65 -10.46 -2.77
C THR A 78 -12.21 -10.94 -2.59
N MET A 79 -11.26 -10.01 -2.64
CA MET A 79 -9.83 -10.32 -2.53
C MET A 79 -9.27 -9.90 -1.17
N GLU A 80 -8.27 -10.63 -0.70
CA GLU A 80 -7.53 -10.31 0.51
C GLU A 80 -6.46 -9.24 0.25
N TRP A 81 -6.20 -8.43 1.27
CA TRP A 81 -5.21 -7.36 1.22
C TRP A 81 -3.78 -7.89 1.05
N ASP A 82 -3.50 -9.08 1.59
CA ASP A 82 -2.17 -9.71 1.58
C ASP A 82 -1.65 -9.97 0.16
N LYS A 83 -2.54 -10.22 -0.81
CA LYS A 83 -2.14 -10.44 -2.20
C LYS A 83 -1.46 -9.21 -2.79
N ILE A 84 -1.95 -8.00 -2.47
CA ILE A 84 -1.35 -6.75 -2.95
C ILE A 84 0.10 -6.65 -2.46
N TRP A 85 0.34 -6.95 -1.19
CA TRP A 85 1.67 -6.91 -0.58
C TRP A 85 2.59 -8.01 -1.08
N ALA A 86 2.05 -9.19 -1.41
CA ALA A 86 2.83 -10.26 -2.02
C ALA A 86 3.39 -9.86 -3.39
N PHE A 87 2.61 -9.16 -4.22
CA PHE A 87 3.12 -8.59 -5.49
C PHE A 87 4.15 -7.49 -5.25
N ASN A 88 3.87 -6.58 -4.32
CA ASN A 88 4.81 -5.50 -4.00
C ASN A 88 6.15 -6.02 -3.47
N LYS A 89 6.15 -7.07 -2.65
CA LYS A 89 7.36 -7.71 -2.13
C LYS A 89 8.27 -8.17 -3.27
N LYS A 90 7.72 -8.77 -4.33
CA LYS A 90 8.51 -9.22 -5.50
C LYS A 90 9.23 -8.07 -6.21
N VAL A 91 8.63 -6.88 -6.20
CA VAL A 91 9.21 -5.66 -6.80
C VAL A 91 10.25 -5.01 -5.89
N ILE A 92 9.95 -4.93 -4.58
CA ILE A 92 10.79 -4.20 -3.62
C ILE A 92 12.00 -5.02 -3.16
N ASP A 93 11.87 -6.34 -2.97
CA ASP A 93 12.93 -7.20 -2.42
C ASP A 93 14.29 -7.08 -3.13
N PRO A 94 14.38 -7.00 -4.48
CA PRO A 94 15.68 -6.83 -5.16
C PRO A 94 16.24 -5.40 -5.11
N VAL A 95 15.41 -4.37 -4.90
CA VAL A 95 15.81 -2.96 -4.96
C VAL A 95 16.10 -2.39 -3.56
N ALA A 96 15.47 -2.95 -2.52
CA ALA A 96 15.53 -2.41 -1.17
C ALA A 96 16.90 -2.63 -0.50
N PRO A 97 17.60 -1.56 -0.09
CA PRO A 97 18.81 -1.69 0.72
C PRO A 97 18.47 -2.27 2.10
N ARG A 98 19.35 -3.12 2.61
CA ARG A 98 19.17 -3.79 3.90
C ARG A 98 19.81 -2.99 5.01
N TYR A 99 18.99 -2.47 5.91
CA TYR A 99 19.43 -1.77 7.12
C TYR A 99 19.00 -2.54 8.37
N THR A 100 19.82 -2.50 9.40
CA THR A 100 19.46 -3.02 10.72
C THR A 100 19.05 -1.83 11.59
N ALA A 101 17.82 -1.85 12.10
CA ALA A 101 17.30 -0.84 13.01
C ALA A 101 16.71 -1.52 14.24
N LEU A 102 16.88 -0.91 15.41
CA LEU A 102 16.26 -1.35 16.65
C LEU A 102 15.12 -0.40 16.99
N SER A 103 13.94 -0.94 17.26
CA SER A 103 12.80 -0.14 17.70
C SER A 103 13.02 0.31 19.14
N LEU A 104 13.02 1.62 19.36
CA LEU A 104 13.18 2.23 20.68
C LEU A 104 11.88 2.23 21.51
N SER A 105 10.78 1.71 20.95
CA SER A 105 9.47 1.85 21.58
C SER A 105 9.19 0.76 22.62
N ARG A 106 8.80 1.23 23.82
CA ARG A 106 8.26 0.49 25.00
C ARG A 106 9.19 -0.35 25.88
N GLY A 107 10.41 -0.68 25.45
CA GLY A 107 11.35 -1.46 26.28
C GLY A 107 12.78 -0.92 26.36
N GLY A 108 13.10 0.13 25.58
CA GLY A 108 14.47 0.61 25.41
C GLY A 108 15.35 -0.38 24.65
N VAL A 109 16.48 0.11 24.14
CA VAL A 109 17.52 -0.73 23.55
C VAL A 109 18.39 -1.26 24.69
N VAL A 110 18.55 -2.58 24.78
CA VAL A 110 19.42 -3.20 25.78
C VAL A 110 20.86 -3.17 25.25
N PRO A 111 21.79 -2.46 25.91
CA PRO A 111 23.18 -2.47 25.51
C PRO A 111 23.78 -3.85 25.79
N VAL A 112 24.28 -4.52 24.75
CA VAL A 112 24.95 -5.82 24.86
C VAL A 112 26.45 -5.57 24.99
N ARG A 113 27.06 -6.01 26.11
CA ARG A 113 28.52 -5.99 26.29
C ARG A 113 29.09 -7.35 25.91
N VAL A 114 29.86 -7.39 24.83
CA VAL A 114 30.56 -8.60 24.40
C VAL A 114 31.92 -8.66 25.08
N LYS A 115 32.21 -9.75 25.82
CA LYS A 115 33.53 -9.96 26.45
C LYS A 115 34.58 -10.17 25.35
N GLY A 116 35.48 -9.20 25.18
CA GLY A 116 36.59 -9.25 24.22
C GLY A 116 36.70 -8.08 23.24
N GLN A 117 35.73 -7.16 23.22
CA GLN A 117 35.72 -5.98 22.33
C GLN A 117 36.18 -4.72 23.07
N LYS A 118 37.10 -3.94 22.48
CA LYS A 118 37.76 -2.77 23.12
C LYS A 118 37.27 -1.39 22.65
N THR A 119 36.43 -1.31 21.60
CA THR A 119 36.06 -0.02 21.00
C THR A 119 34.61 0.01 20.54
N ASP A 120 33.89 1.08 20.88
CA ASP A 120 32.51 1.32 20.45
C ASP A 120 32.52 1.95 19.05
N GLU A 121 32.13 1.19 18.02
CA GLU A 121 31.95 1.73 16.66
C GLU A 121 30.48 2.15 16.45
N THR A 122 30.24 3.45 16.35
CA THR A 122 28.96 4.00 15.91
C THR A 122 29.10 4.48 14.46
N LYS A 123 28.61 3.70 13.49
CA LYS A 123 28.51 4.15 12.09
C LYS A 123 27.16 4.81 11.88
N GLN A 124 27.17 6.14 11.72
CA GLN A 124 25.99 6.86 11.23
C GLN A 124 25.82 6.54 9.74
N VAL A 125 24.71 5.90 9.40
CA VAL A 125 24.34 5.65 8.00
C VAL A 125 23.62 6.90 7.50
N THR A 126 24.24 7.64 6.59
CA THR A 126 23.62 8.77 5.89
C THR A 126 22.46 8.24 5.06
N VAL A 127 21.23 8.44 5.53
CA VAL A 127 20.02 8.16 4.75
C VAL A 127 20.00 9.22 3.64
N LEU A 128 20.11 8.80 2.37
CA LEU A 128 20.04 9.71 1.22
C LEU A 128 18.72 10.48 1.28
N SER A 129 18.82 11.75 1.63
CA SER A 129 17.74 12.73 1.64
C SER A 129 17.40 13.14 0.22
N SER A 130 16.73 12.26 -0.54
CA SER A 130 16.18 12.63 -1.85
C SER A 130 15.20 11.57 -2.34
N LEU A 131 13.93 11.75 -1.97
CA LEU A 131 12.76 11.49 -2.81
C LEU A 131 11.92 12.77 -2.83
#